data_AF-A0A2I0NV99-F1
#
_entry.id   AF-A0A2I0NV99-F1
#
_cell.length_a   1.000
_cell.length_b   1.000
_cell.length_c   1.000
_cell.angle_alpha   90.00
_cell.angle_beta   90.00
_cell.angle_gamma   90.00
#
_symmetry.space_group_name_H-M   'P 1'
#
loop_
_entity.id
_entity.type
_entity.pdbx_description
1 polymer ?
#
loop_
_entity_poly.entity_id
_entity_poly.type
_entity_poly.pdbx_seq_one_letter_code
_entity_poly.pdbx_strand_id
1 'polypeptide(L)' 'MSAKLNVLRHAMVPDHQIMSEDEVSELFTKFNITTDHLPKIYHDDPAVKTIGAEADNVIRI' A
#
# COMPACT_ATOMS: atom_id res chain seq x y z
N MET A 1 8.90 23.05 20.08
CA MET A 1 9.28 22.61 18.71
C MET A 1 8.85 21.17 18.56
N SER A 2 7.63 20.92 18.08
CA SER A 2 7.13 19.54 17.89
C SER A 2 7.89 18.93 16.71
N ALA A 3 8.81 18.03 16.98
CA ALA A 3 9.48 17.27 15.93
C ALA A 3 8.40 16.45 15.22
N LYS A 4 8.07 16.78 13.97
CA LYS A 4 7.26 15.92 13.11
C LYS A 4 8.03 14.62 12.92
N LEU A 5 7.75 13.63 13.76
CA LEU A 5 8.35 12.31 13.67
C LEU A 5 7.78 11.65 12.42
N ASN A 6 8.58 11.62 11.35
CA ASN A 6 8.15 11.02 10.11
C ASN A 6 8.32 9.50 10.25
N VAL A 7 7.23 8.83 10.64
CA VAL A 7 7.16 7.38 10.90
C VAL A 7 7.64 6.57 9.67
N LEU A 8 7.52 7.13 8.46
CA LEU A 8 7.95 6.52 7.21
C LEU A 8 9.47 6.42 7.03
N ARG A 9 10.27 7.29 7.67
CA ARG A 9 11.74 7.23 7.56
C ARG A 9 12.37 6.24 8.54
N HIS A 10 11.54 5.45 9.21
CA HIS A 10 12.03 4.43 10.10
C HIS A 10 12.51 3.22 9.31
N ALA A 11 13.65 2.65 9.69
CA ALA A 11 14.28 1.53 8.99
C ALA A 11 13.39 0.26 8.89
N MET A 12 12.31 0.17 9.69
CA MET A 12 11.36 -0.94 9.64
C MET A 12 10.15 -0.69 8.72
N VAL A 13 10.03 0.49 8.10
CA VAL A 13 8.94 0.80 7.19
C VAL A 13 9.45 0.65 5.75
N PRO A 14 8.95 -0.33 4.98
CA PRO A 14 9.29 -0.48 3.56
C PRO A 14 8.67 0.62 2.70
N ASP A 15 9.14 0.74 1.47
CA ASP A 15 8.61 1.68 0.50
C ASP A 15 7.24 1.19 -0.01
N HIS A 16 6.20 1.97 0.24
CA HIS A 16 4.84 1.65 -0.22
C HIS A 16 4.57 2.42 -1.52
N GLN A 17 4.14 1.72 -2.57
CA GLN A 17 3.80 2.31 -3.87
C GLN A 17 2.41 1.86 -4.31
N ILE A 18 1.59 2.82 -4.78
CA ILE A 18 0.28 2.51 -5.37
C ILE A 18 0.52 1.90 -6.75
N MET A 19 -0.03 0.71 -6.98
CA MET A 19 0.01 0.04 -8.28
C MET A 19 -1.05 0.63 -9.22
N SER A 20 -0.75 0.67 -10.51
CA SER A 20 -1.75 1.04 -11.53
C SER A 20 -2.69 -0.14 -11.83
N GLU A 21 -3.84 0.14 -12.43
CA GLU A 21 -4.82 -0.89 -12.82
C GLU A 21 -4.20 -1.98 -13.72
N ASP A 22 -3.30 -1.58 -14.64
CA ASP A 22 -2.60 -2.50 -15.53
C ASP A 22 -1.73 -3.49 -14.75
N GLU A 23 -0.89 -2.99 -13.83
CA GLU A 23 -0.01 -3.84 -13.01
C GLU A 23 -0.80 -4.77 -12.09
N VAL A 24 -1.94 -4.30 -11.59
CA VAL A 24 -2.85 -5.07 -10.75
C VAL A 24 -3.49 -6.21 -11.56
N SER A 25 -3.91 -5.94 -12.80
CA SER A 25 -4.45 -6.96 -13.69
C SER A 25 -3.42 -8.04 -14.06
N GLU A 26 -2.16 -7.65 -14.27
CA GLU A 26 -1.06 -8.56 -14.50
C GLU A 26 -0.79 -9.42 -13.26
N LEU A 27 -0.82 -8.82 -12.07
CA LEU A 27 -0.63 -9.53 -10.80
C LEU A 27 -1.73 -10.58 -10.57
N PHE A 28 -3.00 -10.21 -10.77
CA PHE A 28 -4.12 -11.14 -10.65
C PHE A 28 -4.01 -12.30 -11.66
N THR A 29 -3.64 -12.01 -12.90
CA THR A 29 -3.46 -13.03 -13.93
C THR A 29 -2.28 -13.95 -13.63
N LYS A 30 -1.15 -13.39 -13.20
CA LYS A 30 0.10 -14.14 -12.95
C LYS A 30 -0.02 -15.10 -11.77
N PHE A 31 -0.69 -14.68 -10.70
CA PHE A 31 -0.87 -15.49 -9.50
C PHE A 31 -2.22 -16.21 -9.46
N ASN A 32 -3.12 -15.95 -10.41
CA ASN A 32 -4.48 -16.47 -10.47
C ASN A 32 -5.23 -16.30 -9.15
N ILE A 33 -5.10 -15.11 -8.56
CA ILE A 33 -5.72 -14.71 -7.29
C ILE A 33 -6.78 -13.63 -7.52
N THR A 34 -7.64 -13.42 -6.54
CA THR A 34 -8.63 -12.34 -6.49
C THR A 34 -8.25 -11.32 -5.41
N THR A 35 -8.89 -10.16 -5.41
CA THR A 35 -8.71 -9.10 -4.39
C THR A 35 -8.89 -9.63 -2.96
N ASP A 36 -9.75 -10.61 -2.75
CA ASP A 36 -10.00 -11.22 -1.44
C ASP A 36 -8.84 -12.06 -0.90
N HIS A 37 -7.97 -12.54 -1.79
CA HIS A 37 -6.78 -13.29 -1.42
C HIS A 37 -5.60 -12.39 -1.04
N LEU A 38 -5.70 -11.08 -1.27
CA LEU A 38 -4.65 -10.13 -0.89
C LEU A 38 -4.77 -9.75 0.61
N PRO A 39 -3.63 -9.54 1.29
CA PRO A 39 -3.64 -8.92 2.61
C PRO A 39 -4.34 -7.56 2.57
N LYS A 40 -5.30 -7.34 3.47
CA LYS A 40 -6.06 -6.08 3.56
C LYS A 40 -5.35 -5.13 4.52
N ILE A 41 -5.19 -3.87 4.10
CA ILE A 41 -4.65 -2.79 4.93
C ILE A 41 -5.78 -1.80 5.21
N TYR A 42 -5.85 -1.29 6.44
CA TYR A 42 -6.83 -0.28 6.80
C TYR A 42 -6.43 1.10 6.25
N HIS A 43 -7.43 1.86 5.78
CA HIS A 43 -7.27 3.27 5.40
C HIS A 43 -6.72 4.16 6.54
N ASP A 44 -6.84 3.69 7.78
CA ASP A 44 -6.33 4.38 8.95
C ASP A 44 -4.82 4.25 9.18
N ASP A 45 -4.16 3.33 8.47
CA ASP A 45 -2.72 3.10 8.60
C ASP A 45 -1.91 4.34 8.18
N PRO A 46 -0.90 4.76 8.96
CA PRO A 46 -0.04 5.89 8.62
C PRO A 46 0.64 5.79 7.25
N ALA A 47 1.01 4.58 6.80
CA ALA A 47 1.63 4.35 5.50
C ALA A 47 0.65 4.60 4.35
N VAL A 48 -0.62 4.20 4.51
CA VAL A 48 -1.68 4.44 3.53
C VAL A 48 -2.03 5.93 3.42
N LYS A 49 -2.17 6.61 4.57
CA LYS A 49 -2.48 8.05 4.62
C LYS A 49 -1.40 8.92 3.99
N THR A 50 -0.15 8.47 4.02
CA THR A 50 0.98 9.23 3.49
C THR A 50 1.18 9.06 2.00
N ILE A 51 0.91 7.87 1.45
CA ILE A 51 0.88 7.65 0.00
C ILE A 51 -0.42 8.16 -0.65
N GLY A 52 -1.46 8.42 0.16
CA GLY A 52 -2.76 8.90 -0.33
C GLY A 52 -3.58 7.82 -1.02
N ALA A 53 -3.40 6.56 -0.62
CA ALA A 53 -4.17 5.45 -1.18
C ALA A 53 -5.59 5.43 -0.62
N GLU A 54 -6.56 5.10 -1.47
CA GLU A 54 -7.97 4.99 -1.14
C GLU A 54 -8.41 3.51 -0.99
N ALA A 55 -9.66 3.30 -0.57
CA ALA A 55 -10.25 1.98 -0.59
C ALA A 55 -10.19 1.40 -2.01
N ASP A 56 -9.94 0.09 -2.12
CA ASP A 56 -9.76 -0.65 -3.38
C ASP A 56 -8.43 -0.41 -4.13
N ASN A 57 -7.52 0.44 -3.63
CA ASN A 57 -6.17 0.52 -4.17
C ASN A 57 -5.31 -0.67 -3.73
N VAL A 58 -4.49 -1.18 -4.66
CA VAL A 58 -3.50 -2.21 -4.38
C VAL A 58 -2.14 -1.54 -4.16
N ILE A 59 -1.54 -1.84 -3.02
CA ILE A 59 -0.26 -1.27 -2.62
C ILE A 59 0.80 -2.35 -2.77
N ARG A 60 1.87 -2.02 -3.50
CA ARG A 60 3.11 -2.80 -3.54
C ARG A 60 4.01 -2.35 -2.39
N ILE A 61 4.55 -3.32 -1.68
CA ILE A 61 5.50 -3.17 -0.57
C ILE A 61 6.79 -3.88 -0.96
#